data_AF-A0A316FC54-F1
#
_entry.id   AF-A0A316FC54-F1
#
_cell.length_a   1.000
_cell.length_b   1.000
_cell.length_c   1.000
_cell.angle_alpha   90.00
_cell.angle_beta   90.00
_cell.angle_gamma   90.00
#
_symmetry.space_group_name_H-M   'P 1'
#
loop_
_entity.id
_entity.type
_entity.pdbx_description
1 polymer ?
#
loop_
_entity_poly.entity_id
_entity_poly.type
_entity_poly.pdbx_seq_one_letter_code
_entity_poly.pdbx_strand_id
1 'polypeptide(L)'
;MAAALTIKRSPGQLGDDLHRLVDADWTAVWAGPDGDDPRGWAHRIGWELTSIGPDLDLTVSAAGASVTLFREPGAQRINEALQVLWKRRAATSSDNAAVMTDALDAWPGYLAAAQTVLGPAIEDGQAGRVRSAVWPRPDIGVVVTLWINLAVGTADGSRPGSASLRLAFTPYRDGR
;
A
#
# COMPACT_ATOMS: atom_id res chain seq x y z
N MET A 1 22.90 -7.88 16.41
CA MET A 1 21.84 -8.47 15.56
C MET A 1 21.60 -7.52 14.40
N ALA A 2 21.51 -8.00 13.16
CA ALA A 2 21.36 -7.17 11.97
C ALA A 2 19.89 -6.73 11.76
N ALA A 3 19.68 -5.66 10.98
CA ALA A 3 18.37 -5.22 10.53
C ALA A 3 17.56 -6.35 9.88
N ALA A 4 16.28 -6.44 10.19
CA ALA A 4 15.39 -7.48 9.70
C ALA A 4 14.51 -6.96 8.56
N LEU A 5 14.52 -7.68 7.43
CA LEU A 5 13.53 -7.53 6.38
C LEU A 5 12.28 -8.31 6.79
N THR A 6 11.15 -7.63 6.92
CA THR A 6 9.92 -8.25 7.44
C THR A 6 8.96 -8.62 6.31
N ILE A 7 8.95 -7.85 5.22
CA ILE A 7 8.06 -8.07 4.07
C ILE A 7 8.84 -7.71 2.80
N LYS A 8 8.78 -8.57 1.77
CA LYS A 8 9.39 -8.34 0.46
C LYS A 8 8.54 -8.92 -0.67
N ARG A 9 7.65 -8.11 -1.24
CA ARG A 9 7.10 -8.30 -2.59
C ARG A 9 8.11 -7.77 -3.59
N SER A 10 8.52 -8.52 -4.60
CA SER A 10 9.44 -7.99 -5.61
C SER A 10 8.75 -6.94 -6.50
N PRO A 11 9.51 -6.06 -7.20
CA PRO A 11 8.93 -5.19 -8.21
C PRO A 11 8.15 -5.93 -9.30
N GLY A 12 8.62 -7.11 -9.74
CA GLY A 12 7.87 -7.93 -10.71
C GLY A 12 6.52 -8.40 -10.18
N GLN A 13 6.48 -8.84 -8.91
CA GLN A 13 5.22 -9.21 -8.25
C GLN A 13 4.26 -8.02 -8.12
N LEU A 14 4.79 -6.80 -7.90
CA LEU A 14 3.96 -5.59 -7.91
C LEU A 14 3.30 -5.37 -9.28
N GLY A 15 4.01 -5.56 -10.39
CA GLY A 15 3.42 -5.43 -11.73
C GLY A 15 2.23 -6.38 -11.95
N ASP A 16 2.39 -7.65 -11.57
CA ASP A 16 1.33 -8.66 -11.65
C ASP A 16 0.13 -8.32 -10.73
N ASP A 17 0.42 -7.88 -9.50
CA ASP A 17 -0.61 -7.48 -8.54
C ASP A 17 -1.38 -6.26 -9.08
N LEU A 18 -0.68 -5.25 -9.61
CA LEU A 18 -1.28 -4.04 -10.17
C LEU A 18 -2.19 -4.34 -11.35
N HIS A 19 -1.78 -5.19 -12.30
CA HIS A 19 -2.62 -5.55 -13.44
C HIS A 19 -3.99 -6.09 -13.00
N ARG A 20 -4.03 -6.91 -11.95
CA ARG A 20 -5.28 -7.47 -11.43
C ARG A 20 -6.05 -6.47 -10.57
N LEU A 21 -5.36 -5.64 -9.81
CA LEU A 21 -5.99 -4.62 -8.96
C LEU A 21 -6.61 -3.50 -9.78
N VAL A 22 -6.03 -3.09 -10.92
CA VAL A 22 -6.66 -2.07 -11.79
C VAL A 22 -7.93 -2.57 -12.46
N ASP A 23 -8.06 -3.89 -12.66
CA ASP A 23 -9.24 -4.52 -13.25
C ASP A 23 -10.31 -4.90 -12.20
N ALA A 24 -10.07 -4.63 -10.91
CA ALA A 24 -11.03 -4.92 -9.85
C ALA A 24 -12.27 -4.02 -9.94
N ASP A 25 -13.42 -4.55 -9.49
CA ASP A 25 -14.64 -3.75 -9.31
C ASP A 25 -14.51 -2.84 -8.08
N TRP A 26 -13.79 -1.73 -8.25
CA TRP A 26 -13.57 -0.75 -7.18
C TRP A 26 -14.86 -0.13 -6.67
N THR A 27 -15.93 -0.09 -7.46
CA THR A 27 -17.23 0.39 -6.99
C THR A 27 -17.78 -0.54 -5.90
N ALA A 28 -17.71 -1.86 -6.13
CA ALA A 28 -18.10 -2.85 -5.12
C ALA A 28 -17.13 -2.89 -3.92
N VAL A 29 -15.83 -2.64 -4.13
CA VAL A 29 -14.86 -2.52 -3.03
C VAL A 29 -15.20 -1.33 -2.12
N TRP A 30 -15.45 -0.15 -2.71
CA TRP A 30 -15.76 1.07 -1.95
C TRP A 30 -17.12 1.04 -1.26
N ALA A 31 -18.08 0.29 -1.79
CA ALA A 31 -19.34 0.03 -1.11
C ALA A 31 -19.13 -0.66 0.25
N GLY A 32 -18.10 -1.50 0.36
CA GLY A 32 -17.83 -2.30 1.54
C GLY A 32 -18.84 -3.45 1.70
N PRO A 33 -18.73 -4.24 2.78
CA PRO A 33 -19.63 -5.35 3.03
C PRO A 33 -21.05 -4.88 3.39
N ASP A 34 -22.04 -5.62 2.88
CA ASP A 34 -23.45 -5.42 3.20
C ASP A 34 -23.75 -5.95 4.62
N GLY A 35 -23.71 -5.07 5.61
CA GLY A 35 -23.97 -5.44 7.01
C GLY A 35 -22.86 -6.31 7.62
N ASP A 36 -23.25 -7.44 8.21
CA ASP A 36 -22.37 -8.29 9.04
C ASP A 36 -21.73 -9.47 8.27
N ASP A 37 -21.77 -9.50 6.93
CA ASP A 37 -21.18 -10.56 6.11
C ASP A 37 -19.95 -10.10 5.27
N PRO A 38 -18.81 -9.81 5.92
CA PRO A 38 -17.59 -9.41 5.22
C PRO A 38 -17.00 -10.53 4.36
N ARG A 39 -17.25 -11.79 4.71
CA ARG A 39 -16.70 -12.93 3.96
C ARG A 39 -17.45 -13.14 2.65
N GLY A 40 -18.78 -13.13 2.68
CA GLY A 40 -19.59 -13.25 1.47
C GLY A 40 -19.40 -12.06 0.54
N TRP A 41 -19.26 -10.85 1.07
CA TRP A 41 -18.87 -9.68 0.27
C TRP A 41 -17.52 -9.85 -0.42
N ALA A 42 -16.46 -10.22 0.31
CA ALA A 42 -15.15 -10.46 -0.28
C ALA A 42 -15.22 -11.50 -1.41
N HIS A 43 -15.95 -12.60 -1.19
CA HIS A 43 -16.13 -13.63 -2.20
C HIS A 43 -16.85 -13.11 -3.47
N ARG A 44 -17.87 -12.25 -3.33
CA ARG A 44 -18.59 -11.66 -4.48
C ARG A 44 -17.70 -10.81 -5.37
N ILE A 45 -16.75 -10.07 -4.78
CA ILE A 45 -15.78 -9.27 -5.53
C ILE A 45 -14.56 -10.09 -6.00
N GLY A 46 -14.60 -11.42 -5.83
CA GLY A 46 -13.53 -12.34 -6.26
C GLY A 46 -12.31 -12.35 -5.34
N TRP A 47 -12.42 -11.83 -4.11
CA TRP A 47 -11.35 -11.76 -3.13
C TRP A 47 -11.59 -12.74 -1.98
N GLU A 48 -10.55 -13.03 -1.21
CA GLU A 48 -10.65 -13.92 -0.05
C GLU A 48 -10.38 -13.14 1.25
N LEU A 49 -11.33 -13.13 2.18
CA LEU A 49 -11.13 -12.52 3.50
C LEU A 49 -10.19 -13.37 4.34
N THR A 50 -9.02 -12.82 4.68
CA THR A 50 -8.00 -13.52 5.49
C THR A 50 -8.08 -13.20 6.97
N SER A 51 -8.42 -11.95 7.33
CA SER A 51 -8.58 -11.56 8.74
C SER A 51 -9.43 -10.30 8.89
N ILE A 52 -9.96 -10.11 10.10
CA ILE A 52 -10.66 -8.90 10.54
C ILE A 52 -9.87 -8.32 11.70
N GLY A 53 -9.46 -7.06 11.58
CA GLY A 53 -8.73 -6.31 12.58
C GLY A 53 -9.62 -5.82 13.74
N PRO A 54 -9.03 -5.35 14.84
CA PRO A 54 -9.76 -4.84 16.00
C PRO A 54 -10.56 -3.57 15.67
N ASP A 55 -10.01 -2.72 14.80
CA ASP A 55 -10.69 -1.52 14.27
C ASP A 55 -11.54 -1.85 13.04
N LEU A 56 -11.91 -3.13 12.91
CA LEU A 56 -12.80 -3.61 11.89
C LEU A 56 -12.23 -3.48 10.45
N ASP A 57 -10.92 -3.27 10.32
CA ASP A 57 -10.16 -3.35 9.07
C ASP A 57 -10.23 -4.77 8.51
N LEU A 58 -10.40 -4.89 7.19
CA LEU A 58 -10.48 -6.19 6.54
C LEU A 58 -9.16 -6.46 5.82
N THR A 59 -8.47 -7.54 6.17
CA THR A 59 -7.37 -8.02 5.35
C THR A 59 -7.89 -9.07 4.39
N VAL A 60 -7.65 -8.85 3.11
CA VAL A 60 -8.08 -9.71 2.02
C VAL A 60 -6.89 -10.15 1.19
N SER A 61 -6.97 -11.34 0.62
CA SER A 61 -6.13 -11.78 -0.48
C SER A 61 -6.82 -11.36 -1.77
N ALA A 62 -6.27 -10.34 -2.42
CA ALA A 62 -6.65 -9.88 -3.75
C ALA A 62 -5.50 -10.22 -4.68
N ALA A 63 -5.72 -11.02 -5.73
CA ALA A 63 -4.66 -11.33 -6.69
C ALA A 63 -3.41 -12.02 -6.06
N GLY A 64 -3.59 -12.73 -4.95
CA GLY A 64 -2.48 -13.32 -4.18
C GLY A 64 -1.70 -12.31 -3.32
N ALA A 65 -2.03 -11.03 -3.39
CA ALA A 65 -1.51 -9.97 -2.53
C ALA A 65 -2.41 -9.79 -1.31
N SER A 66 -1.78 -9.59 -0.15
CA SER A 66 -2.47 -9.16 1.05
C SER A 66 -2.76 -7.66 0.95
N VAL A 67 -4.03 -7.30 0.95
CA VAL A 67 -4.51 -5.91 0.95
C VAL A 67 -5.29 -5.67 2.23
N THR A 68 -4.99 -4.59 2.93
CA THR A 68 -5.77 -4.14 4.10
C THR A 68 -6.72 -3.05 3.65
N LEU A 69 -8.01 -3.24 3.93
CA LEU A 69 -9.08 -2.33 3.62
C LEU A 69 -9.47 -1.58 4.89
N PHE A 70 -9.32 -0.27 4.85
CA PHE A 70 -9.64 0.62 5.95
C PHE A 70 -11.01 1.26 5.74
N ARG A 71 -11.66 1.55 6.86
CA ARG A 71 -12.88 2.34 6.93
C ARG A 71 -12.73 3.42 8.00
N GLU A 72 -13.44 4.52 7.82
CA GLU A 72 -13.57 5.50 8.90
C GLU A 72 -14.38 4.89 10.06
N PRO A 73 -14.11 5.27 11.32
CA PRO A 73 -14.91 4.83 12.45
C PRO A 73 -16.40 5.11 12.24
N GLY A 74 -17.24 4.07 12.34
CA GLY A 74 -18.69 4.17 12.12
C GLY A 74 -19.12 4.18 10.64
N ALA A 75 -18.20 4.09 9.69
CA ALA A 75 -18.51 3.98 8.26
C ALA A 75 -18.65 2.51 7.82
N GLN A 76 -19.60 2.27 6.92
CA GLN A 76 -19.68 1.00 6.18
C GLN A 76 -18.75 0.98 4.97
N ARG A 77 -18.44 2.15 4.41
CA ARG A 77 -17.65 2.28 3.18
C ARG A 77 -16.16 2.16 3.45
N ILE A 78 -15.48 1.49 2.53
CA ILE A 78 -14.03 1.46 2.48
C ILE A 78 -13.53 2.78 1.90
N ASN A 79 -12.53 3.39 2.54
CA ASN A 79 -11.94 4.66 2.12
C ASN A 79 -10.47 4.53 1.67
N GLU A 80 -9.82 3.41 1.99
CA GLU A 80 -8.46 3.12 1.57
C GLU A 80 -8.24 1.60 1.46
N ALA A 81 -7.55 1.18 0.40
CA ALA A 81 -7.02 -0.16 0.26
C ALA A 81 -5.49 -0.10 0.18
N LEU A 82 -4.79 -0.76 1.10
CA LEU A 82 -3.34 -0.62 1.29
C LEU A 82 -2.64 -1.97 1.16
N GLN A 83 -1.58 -2.00 0.37
CA GLN A 83 -0.65 -3.11 0.27
C GLN A 83 0.74 -2.68 0.79
N VAL A 84 1.30 -3.43 1.74
CA VAL A 84 2.70 -3.25 2.14
C VAL A 84 3.58 -4.09 1.22
N LEU A 85 4.36 -3.41 0.38
CA LEU A 85 5.19 -4.06 -0.63
C LEU A 85 6.57 -4.45 -0.08
N TRP A 86 7.16 -3.54 0.71
CA TRP A 86 8.48 -3.76 1.29
C TRP A 86 8.53 -3.10 2.66
N LYS A 87 9.15 -3.78 3.62
CA LYS A 87 9.36 -3.23 4.96
C LYS A 87 10.64 -3.75 5.56
N ARG A 88 11.50 -2.82 5.99
CA ARG A 88 12.73 -3.10 6.72
C ARG A 88 12.76 -2.35 8.04
N ARG A 89 13.25 -3.02 9.08
CA ARG A 89 13.42 -2.43 10.41
C ARG A 89 14.87 -2.57 10.86
N ALA A 90 15.43 -1.48 11.36
CA ALA A 90 16.72 -1.46 12.01
C ALA A 90 16.65 -2.25 13.33
N ALA A 91 17.67 -3.03 13.64
CA ALA A 91 17.75 -3.71 14.95
C ALA A 91 18.27 -2.74 16.02
N THR A 92 19.18 -1.86 15.63
CA THR A 92 19.80 -0.80 16.44
C THR A 92 19.74 0.53 15.72
N SER A 93 19.93 1.65 16.42
CA SER A 93 20.03 2.96 15.76
C SER A 93 21.18 3.04 14.75
N SER A 94 22.27 2.29 14.96
CA SER A 94 23.39 2.23 14.04
C SER A 94 23.04 1.63 12.66
N ASP A 95 21.97 0.84 12.58
CA ASP A 95 21.50 0.25 11.31
C ASP A 95 20.64 1.22 10.47
N ASN A 96 20.28 2.40 11.02
CA ASN A 96 19.33 3.31 10.36
C ASN A 96 19.83 3.80 9.00
N ALA A 97 21.14 4.03 8.85
CA ALA A 97 21.75 4.43 7.59
C ALA A 97 21.54 3.35 6.51
N ALA A 98 21.76 2.08 6.85
CA ALA A 98 21.53 0.97 5.93
C ALA A 98 20.05 0.91 5.53
N VAL A 99 19.12 0.97 6.50
CA VAL A 99 17.67 0.96 6.21
C VAL A 99 17.25 2.08 5.27
N MET A 100 17.85 3.27 5.40
CA MET A 100 17.60 4.39 4.50
C MET A 100 18.16 4.13 3.10
N THR A 101 19.39 3.63 2.99
CA THR A 101 19.99 3.25 1.69
C THR A 101 19.14 2.19 0.98
N ASP A 102 18.75 1.12 1.68
CA ASP A 102 17.93 0.05 1.08
C ASP A 102 16.56 0.56 0.62
N ALA A 103 15.98 1.51 1.35
CA ALA A 103 14.72 2.15 0.98
C ALA A 103 14.87 2.95 -0.33
N LEU A 104 15.93 3.75 -0.44
CA LEU A 104 16.22 4.53 -1.64
C LEU A 104 16.55 3.63 -2.83
N ASP A 105 17.30 2.55 -2.62
CA ASP A 105 17.67 1.58 -3.66
C ASP A 105 16.46 0.76 -4.14
N ALA A 106 15.51 0.48 -3.24
CA ALA A 106 14.28 -0.23 -3.59
C ALA A 106 13.37 0.61 -4.51
N TRP A 107 13.25 1.91 -4.23
CA TRP A 107 12.26 2.78 -4.86
C TRP A 107 12.23 2.73 -6.40
N PRO A 108 13.35 2.89 -7.14
CA PRO A 108 13.34 2.91 -8.60
C PRO A 108 12.71 1.65 -9.22
N GLY A 109 12.95 0.48 -8.62
CA GLY A 109 12.39 -0.78 -9.10
C GLY A 109 10.86 -0.81 -9.01
N TYR A 110 10.31 -0.43 -7.86
CA TYR A 110 8.85 -0.41 -7.68
C TYR A 110 8.19 0.70 -8.51
N LEU A 111 8.81 1.88 -8.62
CA LEU A 111 8.28 2.95 -9.47
C LEU A 111 8.23 2.51 -10.93
N ALA A 112 9.30 1.91 -11.46
CA ALA A 112 9.33 1.42 -12.84
C ALA A 112 8.27 0.33 -13.10
N ALA A 113 8.11 -0.62 -12.16
CA ALA A 113 7.08 -1.64 -12.23
C ALA A 113 5.67 -1.04 -12.24
N ALA A 114 5.39 -0.07 -11.38
CA ALA A 114 4.11 0.64 -11.35
C ALA A 114 3.85 1.41 -12.65
N GLN A 115 4.86 2.10 -13.16
CA GLN A 115 4.75 2.89 -14.40
C GLN A 115 4.51 2.03 -15.65
N THR A 116 4.92 0.76 -15.62
CA THR A 116 4.64 -0.18 -16.72
C THR A 116 3.15 -0.48 -16.84
N VAL A 117 2.40 -0.45 -15.72
CA VAL A 117 0.97 -0.75 -15.67
C VAL A 117 0.12 0.52 -15.70
N LEU A 118 0.52 1.54 -14.94
CA LEU A 118 -0.26 2.76 -14.70
C LEU A 118 0.13 3.92 -15.64
N GLY A 119 1.19 3.76 -16.43
CA GLY A 119 1.80 4.86 -17.18
C GLY A 119 2.65 5.80 -16.29
N PRO A 120 3.10 6.95 -16.81
CA PRO A 120 3.87 7.91 -16.02
C PRO A 120 3.04 8.46 -14.85
N ALA A 121 3.68 8.69 -13.71
CA ALA A 121 3.03 9.33 -12.57
C ALA A 121 2.81 10.82 -12.85
N ILE A 122 1.70 11.38 -12.35
CA ILE A 122 1.41 12.82 -12.49
C ILE A 122 2.21 13.63 -11.48
N GLU A 123 2.49 13.04 -10.32
CA GLU A 123 3.41 13.59 -9.32
C GLU A 123 4.46 12.51 -8.99
N ASP A 124 5.75 12.86 -9.00
CA ASP A 124 6.84 12.14 -8.33
C ASP A 124 7.64 13.19 -7.55
N GLY A 125 7.60 13.10 -6.23
CA GLY A 125 8.15 14.13 -5.36
C GLY A 125 8.76 13.54 -4.10
N GLN A 126 9.76 14.23 -3.57
CA GLN A 126 10.37 13.91 -2.29
C GLN A 126 10.15 15.08 -1.33
N ALA A 127 9.42 14.84 -0.25
CA ALA A 127 9.18 15.80 0.83
C ALA A 127 9.69 15.22 2.15
N GLY A 128 10.86 15.70 2.59
CA GLY A 128 11.50 15.23 3.82
C GLY A 128 11.77 13.72 3.80
N ARG A 129 10.95 12.97 4.55
CA ARG A 129 11.10 11.51 4.80
C ARG A 129 10.22 10.64 3.90
N VAL A 130 9.49 11.28 3.00
CA VAL A 130 8.50 10.66 2.13
C VAL A 130 8.90 10.90 0.69
N ARG A 131 8.91 9.82 -0.09
CA ARG A 131 8.86 9.92 -1.55
C ARG A 131 7.59 9.25 -2.02
N SER A 132 6.88 9.90 -2.94
CA SER A 132 5.58 9.43 -3.43
C SER A 132 5.43 9.62 -4.93
N ALA A 133 4.69 8.71 -5.55
CA ALA A 133 4.24 8.79 -6.91
C ALA A 133 2.71 8.59 -6.97
N VAL A 134 2.02 9.41 -7.75
CA VAL A 134 0.54 9.46 -7.78
C VAL A 134 0.00 9.26 -9.20
N TRP A 135 -1.02 8.40 -9.33
CA TRP A 135 -1.76 8.13 -10.56
C TRP A 135 -3.27 8.24 -10.32
N PRO A 136 -3.90 9.38 -10.65
CA PRO A 136 -5.35 9.47 -10.76
C PRO A 136 -5.85 8.55 -11.87
N ARG A 137 -6.84 7.71 -11.55
CA ARG A 137 -7.48 6.76 -12.46
C ARG A 137 -9.00 6.93 -12.39
N PRO A 138 -9.52 8.05 -12.95
CA PRO A 138 -10.95 8.34 -12.92
C PRO A 138 -11.77 7.29 -13.69
N ASP A 139 -11.16 6.61 -14.66
CA ASP A 139 -11.74 5.51 -15.44
C ASP A 139 -12.16 4.31 -14.58
N ILE A 140 -11.49 4.08 -13.46
CA ILE A 140 -11.80 3.01 -12.49
C ILE A 140 -12.12 3.57 -11.10
N GLY A 141 -12.32 4.88 -10.97
CA GLY A 141 -12.75 5.53 -9.73
C GLY A 141 -11.75 5.49 -8.58
N VAL A 142 -10.43 5.45 -8.86
CA VAL A 142 -9.39 5.41 -7.82
C VAL A 142 -8.28 6.44 -8.03
N VAL A 143 -7.61 6.82 -6.95
CA VAL A 143 -6.26 7.38 -6.99
C VAL A 143 -5.32 6.30 -6.49
N VAL A 144 -4.34 5.92 -7.31
CA VAL A 144 -3.28 5.00 -6.91
C VAL A 144 -2.10 5.82 -6.42
N THR A 145 -1.61 5.52 -5.23
CA THR A 145 -0.42 6.18 -4.67
C THR A 145 0.61 5.14 -4.25
N LEU A 146 1.82 5.29 -4.77
CA LEU A 146 3.00 4.56 -4.30
C LEU A 146 3.77 5.51 -3.40
N TRP A 147 4.08 5.13 -2.17
CA TRP A 147 4.99 5.93 -1.33
C TRP A 147 5.96 5.07 -0.56
N ILE A 148 7.10 5.66 -0.23
CA ILE A 148 8.06 5.13 0.71
C ILE A 148 8.24 6.11 1.86
N ASN A 149 8.05 5.59 3.08
CA ASN A 149 8.11 6.37 4.31
C ASN A 149 9.26 5.87 5.19
N LEU A 150 10.10 6.80 5.64
CA LEU A 150 11.07 6.58 6.71
C LEU A 150 10.42 6.93 8.06
N ALA A 151 10.31 5.96 8.97
CA ALA A 151 9.77 6.19 10.31
C ALA A 151 10.63 7.18 11.11
N VAL A 152 10.01 7.83 12.09
CA VAL A 152 10.61 9.00 12.74
C VAL A 152 11.95 8.70 13.41
N GLY A 153 12.07 7.54 14.06
CA GLY A 153 13.31 7.09 14.70
C GLY A 153 14.46 6.78 13.73
N THR A 154 14.16 6.50 12.45
CA THR A 154 15.19 6.26 11.41
C THR A 154 15.95 7.53 11.11
N ALA A 155 15.25 8.64 11.02
CA ALA A 155 15.77 9.86 10.43
C ALA A 155 16.27 10.90 11.45
N ASP A 156 16.10 10.65 12.75
CA ASP A 156 16.81 11.39 13.82
C ASP A 156 17.88 10.55 14.54
N GLY A 157 18.00 9.25 14.20
CA GLY A 157 19.00 8.35 14.79
C GLY A 157 18.76 7.98 16.26
N SER A 158 17.68 8.47 16.89
CA SER A 158 17.47 8.35 18.33
C SER A 158 17.10 6.94 18.78
N ARG A 159 16.59 6.10 17.86
CA ARG A 159 16.10 4.75 18.12
C ARG A 159 16.11 3.91 16.84
N PRO A 160 16.02 2.57 16.95
CA PRO A 160 15.92 1.71 15.78
C PRO A 160 14.72 2.12 14.91
N GLY A 161 15.02 2.51 13.69
CA GLY A 161 14.07 2.99 12.70
C GLY A 161 13.43 1.88 11.87
N SER A 162 12.54 2.29 10.97
CA SER A 162 12.02 1.44 9.90
C SER A 162 11.78 2.24 8.63
N ALA A 163 11.77 1.55 7.50
CA ALA A 163 11.29 2.08 6.24
C ALA A 163 10.22 1.13 5.68
N SER A 164 9.19 1.68 5.06
CA SER A 164 8.18 0.90 4.37
C SER A 164 7.77 1.53 3.06
N LEU A 165 7.71 0.72 2.01
CA LEU A 165 7.15 1.06 0.73
C LEU A 165 5.75 0.44 0.63
N ARG A 166 4.77 1.24 0.26
CA ARG A 166 3.36 0.85 0.23
C ARG A 166 2.69 1.35 -1.05
N LEU A 167 1.70 0.61 -1.48
CA LEU A 167 0.77 0.97 -2.54
C LEU A 167 -0.60 1.16 -1.91
N ALA A 168 -1.22 2.32 -2.15
CA ALA A 168 -2.55 2.64 -1.68
C ALA A 168 -3.47 2.93 -2.85
N PHE A 169 -4.72 2.49 -2.74
CA PHE A 169 -5.84 2.89 -3.57
C PHE A 169 -6.81 3.65 -2.70
N THR A 170 -7.19 4.85 -3.11
CA THR A 170 -8.23 5.64 -2.46
C THR A 170 -9.32 5.97 -3.45
N PRO A 171 -10.58 6.17 -3.02
CA PRO A 171 -11.64 6.60 -3.90
C PRO A 171 -11.27 7.91 -4.60
N TYR A 172 -11.36 7.93 -5.93
CA TYR A 172 -11.22 9.16 -6.68
C TYR A 172 -12.42 10.08 -6.37
N ARG A 173 -12.14 11.24 -5.78
CA ARG A 173 -13.14 12.26 -5.51
C ARG A 173 -12.86 13.40 -6.48
N ASP A 174 -13.75 13.60 -7.45
CA ASP A 174 -13.65 14.76 -8.35
C ASP A 174 -13.62 16.05 -7.50
N GLY A 175 -12.49 16.77 -7.59
CA GLY A 175 -12.33 18.16 -7.19
C GLY A 175 -12.96 18.58 -5.86
N ARG A 176 -12.20 18.43 -4.78
CA ARG A 176 -12.03 19.56 -3.85
C ARG A 176 -10.75 20.30 -4.20
#